data_AF-A0A9E3STN7-F1
#
_entry.id   AF-A0A9E3STN7-F1
#
_cell.length_a   1.000
_cell.length_b   1.000
_cell.length_c   1.000
_cell.angle_alpha   90.00
_cell.angle_beta   90.00
_cell.angle_gamma   90.00
#
_symmetry.space_group_name_H-M   'P 1'
#
loop_
_entity.id
_entity.type
_entity.pdbx_description
1 polymer ?
#
loop_
_entity_poly.entity_id
_entity_poly.type
_entity_poly.pdbx_seq_one_letter_code
_entity_poly.pdbx_strand_id
1 'polypeptide(L)'
;IEIFVDRANLTGMINFVGTSDHELNFDEAARLLTSRRPHPDLAPHPMLPDDTRLWAALQAASGGTWAGCIYDTDRIIEVLQAGMQALEQRNHAQE
;
A
#
# COMPACT_ATOMS: atom_id res chain seq x y z
N ILE A 1 21.06 -9.36 1.17
CA ILE A 1 20.25 -8.37 1.91
C ILE A 1 21.13 -7.84 3.04
N GLU A 2 21.09 -6.54 3.30
CA GLU A 2 21.74 -5.88 4.44
C GLU A 2 20.68 -5.41 5.44
N ILE A 3 20.96 -5.52 6.74
CA ILE A 3 20.03 -5.16 7.81
C ILE A 3 20.79 -4.33 8.86
N PHE A 4 20.25 -3.15 9.18
CA PHE A 4 20.75 -2.27 10.25
C PHE A 4 19.69 -2.12 11.34
N VAL A 5 20.10 -2.21 12.61
CA VAL A 5 19.21 -2.06 13.77
C VAL A 5 19.91 -1.23 14.86
N ASP A 6 19.37 -0.05 15.16
CA ASP A 6 19.78 0.80 16.27
C ASP A 6 18.75 0.71 17.41
N ARG A 7 19.18 0.07 18.51
CA ARG A 7 18.33 -0.16 19.68
C ARG A 7 18.27 1.02 20.65
N ALA A 8 19.18 2.00 20.52
CA ALA A 8 19.19 3.19 21.35
C ALA A 8 18.23 4.25 20.79
N ASN A 9 18.26 4.45 19.47
CA ASN A 9 17.37 5.39 18.78
C ASN A 9 16.08 4.75 18.24
N LEU A 10 15.95 3.42 18.36
CA LEU A 10 14.81 2.62 17.87
C LEU A 10 14.58 2.78 16.36
N THR A 11 15.67 2.85 15.59
CA THR A 11 15.62 2.92 14.13
C THR A 11 16.12 1.61 13.52
N GLY A 12 15.63 1.31 12.32
CA GLY A 12 16.03 0.12 11.58
C GLY A 12 15.90 0.33 10.08
N MET A 13 16.72 -0.39 9.32
CA MET A 13 16.72 -0.34 7.86
C MET A 13 16.99 -1.73 7.29
N ILE A 14 16.36 -2.04 6.17
CA ILE A 14 16.60 -3.24 5.39
C ILE A 14 16.89 -2.81 3.96
N ASN A 15 18.10 -3.10 3.48
CA ASN A 15 18.55 -2.72 2.15
C ASN A 15 18.65 -3.95 1.25
N PHE A 16 18.12 -3.81 0.03
CA PHE A 16 18.40 -4.74 -1.05
C PHE A 16 19.78 -4.41 -1.62
N VAL A 17 20.68 -5.40 -1.65
CA VAL A 17 22.12 -5.21 -1.96
C VAL A 17 22.64 -6.17 -3.04
N GLY A 18 21.74 -6.90 -3.73
CA GLY A 18 22.18 -7.87 -4.74
C GLY A 18 21.18 -8.98 -5.02
N THR A 19 21.40 -9.67 -6.13
CA THR A 19 20.69 -10.87 -6.58
C THR A 19 21.55 -12.11 -6.34
N SER A 20 21.05 -13.30 -6.72
CA SER A 20 21.83 -14.54 -6.75
C SER A 20 23.10 -14.44 -7.61
N ASP A 21 23.06 -13.59 -8.64
CA ASP A 21 24.08 -13.53 -9.67
C ASP A 21 25.18 -12.50 -9.36
N HIS A 22 24.83 -11.40 -8.69
CA HIS A 22 25.75 -10.31 -8.39
C HIS A 22 25.25 -9.37 -7.28
N GLU A 23 26.19 -8.72 -6.62
CA GLU A 23 25.93 -7.60 -5.70
C GLU A 23 25.52 -6.35 -6.47
N LEU A 24 24.69 -5.52 -5.84
CA LEU A 24 24.18 -4.26 -6.37
C LEU A 24 24.49 -3.15 -5.38
N ASN A 25 24.92 -1.99 -5.87
CA ASN A 25 24.96 -0.80 -5.04
C ASN A 25 23.53 -0.26 -4.79
N PHE A 26 23.40 0.70 -3.88
CA PHE A 26 22.09 1.22 -3.45
C PHE A 26 21.25 1.79 -4.60
N ASP A 27 21.85 2.57 -5.51
CA ASP A 27 21.13 3.20 -6.62
C ASP A 27 20.67 2.18 -7.66
N GLU A 28 21.49 1.17 -7.95
CA GLU A 28 21.13 0.06 -8.83
C GLU A 28 20.02 -0.80 -8.22
N ALA A 29 20.14 -1.11 -6.93
CA ALA A 29 19.13 -1.84 -6.18
C ALA A 29 17.78 -1.11 -6.18
N ALA A 30 17.78 0.21 -5.92
CA ALA A 30 16.58 1.03 -5.95
C ALA A 30 15.94 1.06 -7.35
N ARG A 31 16.73 1.30 -8.41
CA ARG A 31 16.24 1.26 -9.79
C ARG A 31 15.65 -0.10 -10.16
N LEU A 32 16.32 -1.18 -9.76
CA LEU A 32 15.83 -2.53 -10.01
C LEU A 32 14.49 -2.76 -9.30
N LEU A 33 14.36 -2.38 -8.03
CA LEU A 33 13.10 -2.50 -7.29
C LEU A 33 11.97 -1.67 -7.92
N THR A 34 12.22 -0.42 -8.30
CA THR A 34 11.21 0.44 -8.95
C THR A 34 10.77 -0.09 -10.32
N SER A 35 11.67 -0.78 -11.05
CA SER A 35 11.34 -1.37 -12.34
C SER A 35 10.43 -2.60 -12.25
N ARG A 36 10.31 -3.23 -11.07
CA ARG A 36 9.50 -4.44 -10.88
C ARG A 36 8.03 -4.07 -10.94
N ARG A 37 7.33 -4.66 -11.91
CA ARG A 37 5.87 -4.59 -11.95
C ARG A 37 5.29 -5.54 -10.90
N PRO A 38 4.11 -5.22 -10.34
CA PRO A 38 3.33 -6.19 -9.61
C PRO A 38 3.14 -7.47 -10.43
N HIS A 39 3.06 -8.61 -9.76
CA HIS A 39 2.76 -9.87 -10.45
C HIS A 39 1.43 -9.72 -11.21
N PRO A 40 1.34 -10.13 -12.49
CA PRO A 40 0.15 -9.90 -13.31
C PRO A 40 -1.10 -10.55 -12.70
N ASP A 41 -0.94 -11.67 -12.02
CA ASP A 41 -2.03 -12.39 -11.35
C ASP A 41 -2.27 -11.95 -9.90
N LEU A 42 -1.64 -10.87 -9.43
CA LEU A 42 -1.88 -10.34 -8.09
C LEU A 42 -3.28 -9.72 -8.04
N ALA A 43 -4.22 -10.48 -7.48
CA ALA A 43 -5.61 -10.06 -7.35
C ALA A 43 -6.24 -10.62 -6.06
N PRO A 44 -7.31 -9.97 -5.54
CA PRO A 44 -8.14 -10.56 -4.50
C PRO A 44 -8.69 -11.93 -4.95
N HIS A 45 -8.85 -12.85 -4.00
CA HIS A 45 -9.42 -14.17 -4.29
C HIS A 45 -10.86 -14.04 -4.85
N PRO A 46 -11.28 -14.81 -5.87
CA PRO A 46 -12.61 -14.68 -6.48
C PRO A 46 -13.77 -14.89 -5.50
N MET A 47 -13.58 -15.73 -4.47
CA MET A 47 -14.56 -16.01 -3.42
C MET A 47 -14.31 -15.21 -2.13
N LEU A 48 -13.62 -14.08 -2.21
CA LEU A 48 -13.38 -13.23 -1.03
C LEU A 48 -14.72 -12.69 -0.51
N PRO A 49 -15.08 -12.93 0.76
CA PRO A 49 -16.34 -12.45 1.32
C PRO A 49 -16.44 -10.92 1.26
N ASP A 50 -17.65 -10.40 1.08
CA ASP A 50 -17.88 -8.96 0.98
C ASP A 50 -17.45 -8.20 2.24
N ASP A 51 -17.65 -8.79 3.42
CA ASP A 51 -17.17 -8.20 4.69
C ASP A 51 -15.64 -8.06 4.72
N THR A 52 -14.92 -9.03 4.15
CA THR A 52 -13.45 -8.95 4.05
C THR A 52 -13.00 -7.90 3.05
N ARG A 53 -13.72 -7.76 1.93
CA ARG A 53 -13.48 -6.70 0.95
C ARG A 53 -13.72 -5.32 1.56
N LEU A 54 -14.81 -5.16 2.29
CA LEU A 54 -15.14 -3.91 2.99
C LEU A 54 -14.09 -3.60 4.06
N TRP A 55 -13.75 -4.57 4.92
CA TRP A 55 -12.70 -4.42 5.93
C TRP A 55 -11.38 -3.93 5.30
N ALA A 56 -10.92 -4.55 4.22
CA ALA A 56 -9.70 -4.14 3.54
C ALA A 56 -9.77 -2.70 2.98
N ALA A 57 -10.93 -2.31 2.44
CA ALA A 57 -11.15 -0.94 1.95
C ALA A 57 -11.12 0.09 3.10
N LEU A 58 -11.75 -0.21 4.23
CA LEU A 58 -11.74 0.65 5.42
C LEU A 58 -10.31 0.83 5.96
N GLN A 59 -9.55 -0.26 6.04
CA GLN A 59 -8.15 -0.23 6.44
C GLN A 59 -7.30 0.64 5.50
N ALA A 60 -7.49 0.51 4.19
CA ALA A 60 -6.80 1.34 3.20
C ALA A 60 -7.16 2.83 3.35
N ALA A 61 -8.44 3.16 3.55
CA ALA A 61 -8.89 4.52 3.80
C ALA A 61 -8.24 5.10 5.07
N SER A 62 -8.05 4.29 6.11
CA SER A 62 -7.37 4.68 7.35
C SER A 62 -5.84 4.81 7.27
N GLY A 63 -5.23 4.65 6.08
CA GLY A 63 -3.77 4.76 5.88
C GLY A 63 -3.05 3.41 5.75
N GLY A 64 -3.78 2.31 5.81
CA GLY A 64 -3.30 0.97 5.50
C GLY A 64 -2.27 0.44 6.50
N THR A 65 -1.39 -0.44 6.00
CA THR A 65 -0.39 -1.15 6.82
C THR A 65 0.53 -0.19 7.58
N TRP A 66 0.84 0.96 7.00
CA TRP A 66 1.74 1.96 7.58
C TRP A 66 1.09 2.79 8.69
N ALA A 67 -0.25 2.77 8.80
CA ALA A 67 -1.01 3.38 9.88
C ALA A 67 -1.38 2.39 11.00
N GLY A 68 -0.79 1.19 11.00
CA GLY A 68 -0.98 0.20 12.07
C GLY A 68 -2.22 -0.68 11.91
N CYS A 69 -2.87 -0.70 10.74
CA CYS A 69 -4.06 -1.52 10.47
C CYS A 69 -5.21 -1.29 11.48
N ILE A 70 -5.42 -0.03 11.88
CA ILE A 70 -6.55 0.38 12.72
C ILE A 70 -7.53 1.24 11.92
N TYR A 71 -8.78 1.30 12.37
CA TYR A 71 -9.75 2.23 11.80
C TYR A 71 -9.51 3.65 12.30
N ASP A 72 -9.23 4.53 11.36
CA ASP A 72 -9.36 5.97 11.50
C ASP A 72 -10.76 6.36 11.01
N THR A 73 -11.70 6.47 11.95
CA THR A 73 -13.11 6.72 11.67
C THR A 73 -13.34 8.06 10.98
N ASP A 74 -12.64 9.10 11.41
CA ASP A 74 -12.82 10.45 10.85
C ASP A 74 -12.36 10.48 9.39
N ARG A 75 -11.21 9.86 9.11
CA ARG A 75 -10.68 9.74 7.75
C ARG A 75 -11.54 8.86 6.86
N ILE A 76 -12.09 7.77 7.38
CA ILE A 76 -13.04 6.92 6.65
C ILE A 76 -14.27 7.75 6.25
N ILE A 77 -14.86 8.50 7.18
CA ILE A 77 -16.05 9.33 6.93
C ILE A 77 -15.73 10.40 5.88
N GLU A 78 -14.59 11.08 6.01
CA GLU A 78 -14.12 12.09 5.04
C GLU A 78 -14.01 11.50 3.62
N VAL A 79 -13.35 10.35 3.48
CA VAL A 79 -13.20 9.67 2.18
C VAL A 79 -14.54 9.25 1.59
N LEU A 80 -15.46 8.71 2.41
CA LEU A 80 -16.78 8.31 1.96
C LEU A 80 -17.60 9.53 1.47
N GLN A 81 -17.57 10.65 2.20
CA GLN A 81 -18.24 11.89 1.81
C GLN A 81 -17.70 12.44 0.49
N ALA A 82 -16.37 12.54 0.36
CA ALA A 82 -15.73 12.97 -0.87
C ALA A 82 -16.06 12.04 -2.06
N GLY A 83 -16.08 10.73 -1.81
CA GLY A 83 -16.45 9.72 -2.81
C GLY A 83 -17.89 9.87 -3.30
N MET A 84 -18.85 10.05 -2.39
CA MET A 84 -20.27 10.27 -2.77
C MET A 84 -20.44 11.54 -3.61
N GLN A 85 -19.81 12.66 -3.22
CA GLN A 85 -19.86 13.91 -3.98
C GLN A 85 -19.26 13.76 -5.38
N ALA A 86 -18.12 13.07 -5.50
CA ALA A 86 -17.48 12.84 -6.80
C ALA A 86 -18.33 11.96 -7.74
N LEU A 87 -19.07 10.99 -7.19
CA LEU A 87 -19.98 10.15 -7.98
C LEU A 87 -21.20 10.94 -8.48
N GLU A 88 -21.79 11.80 -7.66
CA GLU A 88 -22.88 12.69 -8.08
C GLU A 88 -22.46 13.61 -9.23
N GLN A 89 -21.30 14.26 -9.11
CA GLN A 89 -20.77 15.15 -10.16
C GLN A 89 -20.51 14.40 -11.48
N ARG A 90 -20.00 13.18 -11.41
CA ARG A 90 -19.77 12.34 -12.59
C ARG A 90 -21.07 12.00 -13.31
N ASN A 91 -22.11 11.66 -12.56
CA ASN A 91 -23.41 11.34 -13.16
C ASN A 91 -24.00 12.58 -13.88
N HIS A 92 -23.92 13.76 -13.26
CA HIS A 92 -24.37 15.01 -13.89
C HIS A 92 -23.55 15.46 -15.10
N ALA A 93 -22.27 15.07 -15.19
CA ALA A 93 -21.42 15.36 -16.34
C ALA A 93 -21.66 14.40 -17.53
N GLN A 94 -22.41 13.31 -17.32
CA GLN A 94 -22.74 12.31 -18.34
C GLN A 94 -24.17 12.41 -18.87
N GLU A 95 -24.99 13.31 -18.29
CA GLU A 95 -26.33 13.71 -18.74
C GLU A 95 -26.27 14.94 -19.67
#